data_AF-A0ABD7LBE5-F1
#
_entry.id   AF-A0ABD7LBE5-F1
#
_cell.length_a   1.000
_cell.length_b   1.000
_cell.length_c   1.000
_cell.angle_alpha   90.00
_cell.angle_beta   90.00
_cell.angle_gamma   90.00
#
_symmetry.space_group_name_H-M   'P 1'
#
loop_
_entity.id
_entity.type
_entity.pdbx_description
1 polymer ?
#
loop_
_entity_poly.entity_id
_entity_poly.type
_entity_poly.pdbx_seq_one_letter_code
_entity_poly.pdbx_strand_id
1 'polypeptide(L)'
;MDKFARYIQRKSELEEQIAKYRALVRDEILIEIMLAIEEFHFDAEELFPAGKKRKVKPRYFDPQSGAVWSGRGREPRWLKGKNRRDFELEVVETGEALARNGE
;
A
#
# COMPACT_ATOMS: atom_id res chain seq x y z
N MET A 1 -25.64 33.24 17.60
CA MET A 1 -24.55 33.27 16.59
C MET A 1 -23.17 33.26 17.24
N ASP A 2 -22.94 34.05 18.30
CA ASP A 2 -21.62 34.24 18.93
C ASP A 2 -20.98 32.97 19.56
N LYS A 3 -21.80 32.07 20.10
CA LYS A 3 -21.35 30.79 20.70
C LYS A 3 -20.66 29.87 19.69
N PHE A 4 -21.12 29.87 18.43
CA PHE A 4 -20.54 29.04 17.37
C PHE A 4 -19.18 29.58 16.92
N ALA A 5 -19.07 30.90 16.74
CA ALA A 5 -17.81 31.57 16.41
C ALA A 5 -16.74 31.30 17.48
N ARG A 6 -17.10 31.40 18.77
CA ARG A 6 -16.20 31.07 19.88
C ARG A 6 -15.73 29.61 19.88
N TYR A 7 -16.59 28.68 19.47
CA TYR A 7 -16.24 27.27 19.34
C TYR A 7 -15.21 27.03 18.22
N ILE A 8 -15.38 27.69 17.08
CA ILE A 8 -14.42 27.63 15.97
C ILE A 8 -13.07 28.25 16.37
N GLN A 9 -13.08 29.40 17.04
CA GLN A 9 -11.88 30.02 17.58
C GLN A 9 -11.14 29.07 18.52
N ARG A 10 -11.86 28.46 19.47
CA ARG A 10 -11.27 27.52 20.42
C ARG A 10 -10.68 26.28 19.75
N LYS A 11 -11.34 25.76 18.70
CA LYS A 11 -10.83 24.66 17.91
C LYS A 11 -9.51 25.04 17.22
N SER A 12 -9.46 26.20 16.57
CA SER A 12 -8.25 26.74 15.93
C SER A 12 -7.08 26.84 16.90
N GLU A 13 -7.30 27.41 18.09
CA GLU A 13 -6.27 27.53 19.14
C GLU A 13 -5.73 26.16 19.58
N LEU A 14 -6.62 25.18 19.77
CA LEU A 14 -6.22 23.83 20.15
C LEU A 14 -5.43 23.14 19.03
N GLU A 15 -5.84 23.32 17.78
CA GLU A 15 -5.11 22.78 16.62
C GLU A 15 -3.71 23.39 16.49
N GLU A 16 -3.57 24.71 16.70
CA GLU A 16 -2.27 25.39 16.73
C GLU A 16 -1.38 24.91 17.89
N GLN A 17 -1.96 24.71 19.08
CA GLN A 17 -1.24 24.15 20.21
C GLN A 17 -0.77 22.72 19.91
N ILE A 18 -1.65 21.87 19.37
CA ILE A 18 -1.28 20.51 18.96
C ILE A 18 -0.16 20.54 17.91
N ALA A 19 -0.24 21.41 16.91
CA ALA A 19 0.78 21.54 15.89
C ALA A 19 2.14 21.97 16.49
N LYS A 20 2.14 22.96 17.41
CA LYS A 20 3.34 23.39 18.13
C LYS A 20 3.96 22.25 18.94
N TYR A 21 3.17 21.55 19.74
CA TYR A 21 3.68 20.43 20.55
C TYR A 21 4.18 19.28 19.68
N ARG A 22 3.48 18.94 18.59
CA ARG A 22 3.96 17.92 17.64
C ARG A 22 5.30 18.31 17.01
N ALA A 23 5.49 19.58 16.66
CA ALA A 23 6.75 20.04 16.09
C ALA A 23 7.90 19.97 17.11
N LEU A 24 7.66 20.35 18.37
CA LEU A 24 8.65 20.28 19.44
C LEU A 24 9.09 18.84 19.74
N VAL A 25 8.10 17.94 19.86
CA VAL A 25 8.35 16.54 20.20
C VAL A 25 8.93 15.75 19.02
N ARG A 26 8.74 16.22 17.78
CA ARG A 26 9.24 15.53 16.58
C ARG A 26 10.74 15.29 16.61
N ASP A 27 11.52 16.31 16.97
CA ASP A 27 12.98 16.21 16.94
C ASP A 27 13.50 15.33 18.09
N GLU A 28 12.83 15.35 19.24
CA GLU A 28 13.09 14.44 20.36
C GLU A 28 12.83 12.98 19.97
N ILE A 29 11.66 12.70 19.38
CA ILE A 29 11.31 11.36 18.88
C ILE A 29 12.28 10.91 17.78
N LEU A 30 12.72 11.81 16.91
CA LEU A 30 13.66 11.45 15.84
C LEU A 30 14.98 10.93 16.43
N ILE A 31 15.48 11.58 17.49
CA ILE A 31 16.69 11.12 18.20
C ILE A 31 16.45 9.75 18.83
N GLU A 32 15.30 9.55 19.50
CA GLU A 32 14.94 8.26 20.09
C GLU A 32 14.89 7.14 19.05
N ILE A 33 14.27 7.39 17.89
CA ILE A 33 14.23 6.43 16.78
C ILE A 33 15.64 6.13 16.26
N MET A 34 16.49 7.14 16.08
CA MET A 34 17.85 6.94 15.60
C MET A 34 18.69 6.09 16.56
N LEU A 35 18.57 6.33 17.87
CA LEU A 35 19.22 5.52 18.90
C LEU A 35 18.72 4.08 18.88
N ALA A 36 17.40 3.86 18.74
CA ALA A 36 16.84 2.52 18.63
C ALA A 36 17.34 1.78 17.38
N ILE A 37 17.47 2.47 16.24
CA ILE A 37 18.04 1.88 15.02
C ILE A 37 19.50 1.47 15.24
N GLU A 38 20.29 2.29 15.92
CA GLU A 38 21.69 2.00 16.22
C GLU A 38 21.86 0.87 17.24
N GLU A 39 21.07 0.88 18.32
CA GLU A 39 21.14 -0.09 19.42
C GLU A 39 20.71 -1.50 19.00
N PHE A 40 19.63 -1.60 18.23
CA PHE A 40 19.07 -2.88 17.80
C PHE A 40 19.47 -3.29 16.39
N HIS A 41 20.27 -2.45 15.70
CA HIS A 41 20.73 -2.68 14.33
C HIS A 41 19.58 -2.92 13.33
N PHE A 42 18.48 -2.19 13.45
CA PHE A 42 17.36 -2.30 12.51
C PHE A 42 17.81 -1.93 11.09
N ASP A 43 17.41 -2.74 10.11
CA ASP A 43 17.66 -2.48 8.70
C ASP A 43 16.44 -1.84 8.00
N ALA A 44 16.65 -1.35 6.77
CA ALA A 44 15.63 -0.61 6.04
C ALA A 44 14.42 -1.49 5.68
N GLU A 45 14.63 -2.77 5.42
CA GLU A 45 13.57 -3.74 5.10
C GLU A 45 12.63 -4.00 6.28
N GLU A 46 13.16 -4.04 7.51
CA GLU A 46 12.37 -4.18 8.73
C GLU A 46 11.58 -2.91 9.07
N LEU A 47 12.20 -1.73 8.90
CA LEU A 47 11.58 -0.43 9.20
C LEU A 47 10.57 0.00 8.13
N PHE A 48 10.82 -0.37 6.87
CA PHE A 48 10.02 0.00 5.71
C PHE A 48 9.64 -1.22 4.89
N PRO A 49 8.80 -2.12 5.43
CA PRO A 49 8.40 -3.32 4.70
C PRO A 49 7.70 -2.88 3.41
N ALA A 50 8.34 -3.18 2.27
CA ALA A 50 7.73 -2.97 0.97
C ALA A 50 6.46 -3.81 0.93
N GLY A 51 5.29 -3.16 1.03
CA GLY A 51 4.01 -3.86 1.00
C GLY A 51 3.99 -4.80 -0.20
N LYS A 52 3.92 -6.12 0.05
CA LYS A 52 3.97 -7.15 -1.00
C LYS A 52 2.96 -6.75 -2.07
N LYS A 53 3.44 -6.28 -3.23
CA LYS A 53 2.60 -6.14 -4.42
C LYS A 53 2.09 -7.54 -4.71
N ARG A 54 0.85 -7.84 -4.33
CA ARG A 54 0.24 -9.15 -4.57
C ARG A 54 0.35 -9.40 -6.07
N LYS A 55 1.23 -10.34 -6.47
CA LYS A 55 1.35 -10.77 -7.86
C LYS A 55 -0.01 -11.32 -8.25
N VAL A 56 -0.75 -10.57 -9.06
CA VAL A 56 -2.07 -10.99 -9.52
C VAL A 56 -1.86 -12.01 -10.62
N LYS A 57 -2.47 -13.19 -10.49
CA LYS A 57 -2.39 -14.23 -11.52
C LYS A 57 -2.87 -13.64 -12.86
N PRO A 58 -2.15 -13.89 -13.97
CA PRO A 58 -2.61 -13.50 -15.30
C PRO A 58 -3.92 -14.22 -15.61
N ARG A 59 -4.90 -13.49 -16.13
CA ARG A 59 -6.24 -14.03 -16.49
C ARG A 59 -6.39 -14.15 -18.01
N TYR A 60 -5.65 -13.36 -18.77
CA TYR A 60 -5.71 -13.33 -20.22
C TYR A 60 -4.32 -13.50 -20.82
N PHE A 61 -4.23 -14.17 -21.97
CA PHE A 61 -3.00 -14.46 -22.71
C PHE A 61 -3.19 -14.18 -24.20
N ASP A 62 -2.22 -13.50 -24.82
CA ASP A 62 -2.18 -13.28 -26.26
C ASP A 62 -1.36 -14.37 -26.97
N PRO A 63 -1.97 -15.26 -27.77
CA PRO A 63 -1.25 -16.30 -28.48
C PRO A 63 -0.29 -15.77 -29.55
N GLN A 64 -0.44 -14.52 -30.00
CA GLN A 64 0.42 -13.95 -31.03
C GLN A 64 1.71 -13.36 -30.45
N SER A 65 1.63 -12.70 -29.30
CA SER A 65 2.78 -12.01 -28.69
C SER A 65 3.32 -12.68 -27.42
N GLY A 66 2.60 -13.66 -26.87
CA GLY A 66 2.90 -14.27 -25.57
C GLY A 66 2.63 -13.35 -24.37
N ALA A 67 2.03 -12.18 -24.58
CA ALA A 67 1.76 -11.22 -23.52
C ALA A 67 0.62 -11.70 -22.61
N VAL A 68 0.76 -11.46 -21.30
CA VAL A 68 -0.26 -11.80 -20.31
C VAL A 68 -0.85 -10.56 -19.64
N TRP A 69 -2.12 -10.63 -19.26
CA TRP A 69 -2.79 -9.56 -18.52
C TRP A 69 -3.66 -10.12 -17.40
N SER A 70 -3.55 -9.55 -16.21
CA SER A 70 -4.28 -10.00 -15.02
C SER A 70 -5.72 -9.49 -14.94
N GLY A 71 -6.16 -8.69 -15.91
CA GLY A 71 -7.46 -8.00 -15.87
C GLY A 71 -7.48 -6.80 -14.92
N ARG A 72 -6.35 -6.46 -14.28
CA ARG A 72 -6.19 -5.25 -13.47
C ARG A 72 -5.31 -4.23 -14.20
N GLY A 73 -5.64 -2.95 -14.05
CA GLY A 73 -4.92 -1.83 -14.66
C GLY A 73 -5.35 -1.55 -16.10
N ARG A 74 -4.50 -0.83 -16.84
CA ARG A 74 -4.77 -0.43 -18.22
C ARG A 74 -4.89 -1.65 -19.13
N GLU A 75 -5.99 -1.71 -19.88
CA GLU A 75 -6.22 -2.76 -20.87
C GLU A 75 -5.15 -2.72 -21.97
N PRO A 76 -4.54 -3.88 -22.33
CA PRO A 76 -3.52 -3.94 -23.36
C PRO A 76 -4.12 -3.84 -24.77
N ARG A 77 -3.29 -3.37 -25.72
CA ARG A 77 -3.74 -3.11 -27.11
C ARG A 77 -4.23 -4.36 -27.83
N TRP A 78 -3.68 -5.53 -27.52
CA TRP A 78 -4.03 -6.80 -28.16
C TRP A 78 -5.43 -7.29 -27.79
N LEU A 79 -5.96 -6.88 -26.62
CA LEU A 79 -7.29 -7.22 -26.14
C LEU A 79 -8.35 -6.14 -26.45
N LYS A 80 -7.89 -4.90 -26.67
CA LYS A 80 -8.77 -3.75 -26.90
C LYS A 80 -9.64 -3.97 -28.15
N GLY A 81 -10.97 -3.97 -27.95
CA GLY A 81 -11.95 -4.12 -29.04
C GLY A 81 -12.15 -5.55 -29.56
N LYS A 82 -11.51 -6.55 -28.94
CA LYS A 82 -11.71 -7.98 -29.25
C LYS A 82 -12.58 -8.66 -28.18
N ASN A 83 -13.08 -9.86 -28.49
CA ASN A 83 -13.79 -10.65 -27.49
C ASN A 83 -12.81 -11.22 -26.46
N ARG A 84 -13.03 -10.91 -25.18
CA ARG A 84 -12.10 -11.27 -24.10
C ARG A 84 -12.03 -12.76 -23.82
N ARG A 85 -13.11 -13.50 -24.13
CA ARG A 85 -13.18 -14.94 -23.90
C ARG A 85 -12.17 -15.70 -24.76
N ASP A 86 -11.83 -15.18 -25.93
CA ASP A 86 -10.88 -15.80 -26.86
C ASP A 86 -9.44 -15.80 -26.33
N PHE A 87 -9.16 -14.96 -25.33
CA PHE A 87 -7.85 -14.77 -24.72
C PHE A 87 -7.84 -15.19 -23.24
N GLU A 88 -8.94 -15.70 -22.70
CA GLU A 88 -9.04 -16.06 -21.28
C GLU A 88 -8.28 -17.36 -21.03
N LEU A 89 -7.35 -17.33 -20.08
CA LEU A 89 -6.69 -18.53 -19.59
C LEU A 89 -7.69 -19.30 -18.74
N GLU A 90 -7.91 -20.59 -19.03
CA GLU A 90 -8.57 -21.47 -18.07
C GLU A 90 -7.73 -21.47 -16.80
N VAL A 91 -8.34 -21.06 -15.69
CA VAL A 91 -7.71 -21.09 -14.37
C VAL A 91 -7.55 -22.56 -14.00
N VAL A 92 -6.44 -23.18 -14.41
CA VAL A 92 -5.99 -24.39 -13.76
C VAL A 92 -5.63 -23.95 -12.35
N GLU A 93 -6.43 -24.36 -11.38
CA GLU A 93 -6.08 -24.26 -9.98
C GLU A 93 -4.83 -25.11 -9.74
N THR A 94 -3.65 -24.56 -10.03
CA THR A 94 -2.42 -25.12 -9.49
C THR A 94 -2.51 -24.89 -7.99
N GLY A 95 -2.91 -25.96 -7.30
CA GLY A 95 -3.05 -26.02 -5.86
C GLY A 95 -1.71 -25.77 -5.20
N GLU A 96 -1.49 -24.53 -4.79
CA GLU A 96 -0.47 -24.16 -3.81
C GLU A 96 -1.20 -23.71 -2.54
N ALA A 97 -1.97 -24.65 -1.96
CA ALA A 97 -2.58 -24.56 -0.64
C ALA A 97 -1.83 -25.45 0.36
N LEU A 98 -0.48 -25.47 0.29
CA LEU A 98 0.38 -26.16 1.25
C LEU A 98 1.45 -25.20 1.80
N ALA A 99 1.00 -24.11 2.42
CA ALA A 99 1.79 -23.45 3.48
C ALA A 99 1.09 -23.77 4.80
N ARG A 100 1.46 -24.96 5.29
CA ARG A 100 1.14 -25.56 6.58
C ARG A 100 1.34 -24.52 7.69
N ASN A 101 0.31 -24.35 8.52
CA ASN A 101 0.48 -23.88 9.89
C ASN A 101 1.52 -24.78 10.58
N GLY A 102 2.59 -24.20 11.11
CA GLY A 102 3.45 -24.77 12.15
C GLY A 102 3.58 -23.66 13.20
N GLU A 103 2.81 -23.79 14.27
CA GLU A 103 3.29 -24.06 15.63
C GLU A 103 3.93 -22.84 16.29
#